data_AF-X7Z9D3-F1
#
_entry.id   AF-X7Z9D3-F1
#
_cell.length_a   1.000
_cell.length_b   1.000
_cell.length_c   1.000
_cell.angle_alpha   90.00
_cell.angle_beta   90.00
_cell.angle_gamma   90.00
#
_symmetry.space_group_name_H-M   'P 1'
#
loop_
_entity.id
_entity.type
_entity.pdbx_description
1 polymer ?
#
loop_
_entity_poly.entity_id
_entity_poly.type
_entity_poly.pdbx_seq_one_letter_code
_entity_poly.pdbx_strand_id
1 'polypeptide(L)'
;MIATHYQIDFSEHYLADYMATRGIGFLGWNTRFRGFESSFLLDHALVDIGVGVRWLREVQGIETVVLLGNSGGGSLMAAYQSQAVEPNVTRCPACGPRPGSTTCSPPTAMSPAPRIPGVPTC
;
A
#
# COMPACT_ATOMS: atom_id res chain seq x y z
N MET A 1 5.84 0.80 -9.29
CA MET A 1 5.88 0.58 -7.82
C MET A 1 5.07 1.65 -7.12
N ILE A 2 4.51 1.32 -5.96
CA ILE A 2 3.79 2.26 -5.08
C ILE A 2 4.53 2.35 -3.75
N ALA A 3 4.73 3.56 -3.24
CA ALA A 3 5.49 3.82 -2.04
C ALA A 3 4.69 4.66 -1.03
N THR A 4 4.64 4.24 0.22
CA THR A 4 3.76 4.83 1.24
C THR A 4 4.40 4.82 2.62
N HIS A 5 4.08 5.84 3.41
CA HIS A 5 4.31 5.90 4.85
C HIS A 5 3.16 6.66 5.50
N TYR A 6 2.83 6.32 6.75
CA TYR A 6 1.73 6.97 7.48
C TYR A 6 2.10 8.30 8.15
N GLN A 7 3.34 8.76 8.03
CA GLN A 7 3.84 9.97 8.72
C GLN A 7 4.43 10.94 7.71
N ILE A 8 5.41 10.48 6.94
CA ILE A 8 6.17 11.32 6.01
C ILE A 8 5.57 11.32 4.61
N ASP A 9 5.93 12.35 3.84
CA ASP A 9 5.49 12.55 2.46
C ASP A 9 6.29 11.69 1.48
N PHE A 10 5.59 10.96 0.62
CA PHE A 10 6.19 10.13 -0.43
C PHE A 10 5.97 10.69 -1.84
N SER A 11 5.22 11.78 -2.01
CA SER A 11 4.90 12.33 -3.33
C SER A 11 6.13 12.89 -4.05
N GLU A 12 7.13 13.39 -3.32
CA GLU A 12 8.39 13.92 -3.86
C GLU A 12 9.59 13.04 -3.50
N HIS A 13 9.38 11.72 -3.34
CA HIS A 13 10.44 10.84 -2.88
C HIS A 13 11.59 10.78 -3.88
N TYR A 14 12.83 11.02 -3.42
CA TYR A 14 14.06 11.04 -4.23
C TYR A 14 14.31 9.78 -5.08
N LEU A 15 13.62 8.68 -4.78
CA LEU A 15 13.76 7.41 -5.48
C LEU A 15 13.04 7.43 -6.83
N ALA A 16 12.06 8.32 -7.01
CA ALA A 16 11.24 8.41 -8.21
C ALA A 16 12.09 8.59 -9.48
N ASP A 17 13.00 9.56 -9.49
CA ASP A 17 13.85 9.84 -10.66
C ASP A 17 14.79 8.66 -10.98
N TYR A 18 15.35 8.04 -9.94
CA TYR A 18 16.19 6.85 -10.11
C TYR A 18 15.40 5.66 -10.67
N MET A 19 14.12 5.51 -10.34
CA MET A 19 13.29 4.44 -10.88
C MET A 19 12.85 4.76 -12.31
N ALA A 20 12.47 6.02 -12.58
CA ALA A 20 12.06 6.47 -13.90
C ALA A 20 13.18 6.31 -14.94
N THR A 21 14.43 6.65 -14.58
CA THR A 21 15.62 6.43 -15.44
C THR A 21 15.89 4.96 -15.76
N ARG A 22 15.31 4.03 -15.00
CA ARG A 22 15.38 2.58 -15.23
C ARG A 22 14.13 2.01 -15.88
N GLY A 23 13.20 2.86 -16.33
CA GLY A 23 11.93 2.45 -16.95
C GLY A 23 10.90 1.91 -15.96
N ILE A 24 11.05 2.18 -14.66
CA ILE A 24 10.12 1.72 -13.62
C ILE A 24 9.27 2.90 -13.14
N GLY A 25 7.96 2.84 -13.35
CA GLY A 25 7.03 3.85 -12.85
C GLY A 25 6.99 3.89 -11.32
N PHE A 26 6.98 5.09 -10.74
CA PHE A 26 6.96 5.32 -9.30
C PHE A 26 5.71 6.12 -8.90
N LEU A 27 4.89 5.56 -8.02
CA LEU A 27 3.73 6.24 -7.43
C LEU A 27 4.02 6.52 -5.95
N GLY A 28 4.35 7.77 -5.65
CA GLY A 28 4.41 8.28 -4.28
C GLY A 28 3.00 8.47 -3.72
N TRP A 29 2.57 7.58 -2.82
CA TRP A 29 1.19 7.52 -2.35
C TRP A 29 1.08 7.83 -0.86
N ASN A 30 0.46 8.98 -0.56
CA ASN A 30 0.19 9.42 0.80
C ASN A 30 -1.18 8.91 1.26
N THR A 31 -1.22 8.28 2.43
CA THR A 31 -2.49 8.00 3.11
C THR A 31 -3.07 9.29 3.70
N ARG A 32 -4.35 9.25 4.09
CA ARG A 32 -5.01 10.36 4.78
C ARG A 32 -4.36 10.77 6.12
N PHE A 33 -3.46 9.94 6.64
CA PHE A 33 -2.84 10.12 7.96
C PHE A 33 -1.48 10.81 7.94
N ARG A 34 -0.99 11.26 6.77
CA ARG A 34 0.28 11.99 6.65
C ARG A 34 0.31 13.20 7.61
N GLY A 35 1.20 13.16 8.60
CA GLY A 35 1.32 14.19 9.64
C GLY A 35 0.25 14.16 10.75
N PHE A 36 -0.65 13.16 10.76
CA PHE A 36 -1.77 13.04 11.70
C PHE A 36 -1.78 11.67 12.40
N GLU A 37 -0.64 11.29 12.98
CA GLU A 37 -0.42 9.97 13.59
C GLU A 37 -1.37 9.65 14.75
N SER A 38 -1.79 10.65 15.51
CA SER A 38 -2.67 10.49 16.67
C SER A 38 -4.05 9.94 16.30
N SER A 39 -4.43 10.07 15.02
CA SER A 39 -5.68 9.58 14.47
C SER A 39 -5.50 8.38 13.55
N PHE A 40 -4.31 7.75 13.55
CA PHE A 40 -4.00 6.65 12.64
C PHE A 40 -4.91 5.44 12.89
N LEU A 41 -5.52 4.96 11.81
CA LEU A 41 -6.33 3.74 11.81
C LEU A 41 -5.81 2.79 10.73
N LEU A 42 -5.33 1.62 11.17
CA LEU A 42 -4.71 0.64 10.28
C LEU A 42 -5.64 0.24 9.16
N ASP A 43 -6.88 -0.16 9.49
CA ASP A 43 -7.86 -0.58 8.50
C ASP A 43 -8.03 0.50 7.42
N HIS A 44 -8.26 1.75 7.80
CA HIS A 44 -8.40 2.87 6.86
C HIS A 44 -7.17 3.07 5.97
N ALA A 45 -5.97 3.00 6.54
CA ALA A 45 -4.73 3.12 5.79
C ALA A 45 -4.59 2.00 4.74
N LEU A 46 -4.99 0.77 5.07
CA LEU A 46 -4.95 -0.35 4.11
C LEU A 46 -5.87 -0.11 2.91
N VAL A 47 -7.03 0.54 3.09
CA VAL A 47 -7.89 0.87 1.95
C VAL A 47 -7.41 2.06 1.15
N ASP A 48 -6.80 3.06 1.79
CA ASP A 48 -6.16 4.14 1.03
C ASP A 48 -5.10 3.56 0.09
N ILE A 49 -4.29 2.61 0.56
CA ILE A 49 -3.31 1.89 -0.27
C ILE A 49 -4.02 1.06 -1.36
N GLY A 50 -5.11 0.38 -1.00
CA GLY A 50 -5.92 -0.40 -1.94
C GLY A 50 -6.48 0.41 -3.10
N VAL A 51 -6.87 1.67 -2.86
CA VAL A 51 -7.29 2.59 -3.93
C VAL A 51 -6.16 2.87 -4.91
N GLY A 52 -4.95 3.16 -4.41
CA GLY A 52 -3.77 3.40 -5.24
C GLY A 52 -3.36 2.17 -6.06
N VAL A 53 -3.32 1.00 -5.44
CA VAL A 53 -3.02 -0.28 -6.11
C VAL A 53 -4.06 -0.60 -7.17
N ARG A 54 -5.34 -0.43 -6.86
CA ARG A 54 -6.43 -0.65 -7.81
C ARG A 54 -6.33 0.30 -9.00
N TRP A 55 -6.05 1.58 -8.77
CA TRP A 55 -5.85 2.55 -9.85
C TRP A 55 -4.68 2.16 -10.76
N LEU A 56 -3.54 1.72 -10.19
CA LEU A 56 -2.41 1.24 -10.99
C LEU A 56 -2.79 0.05 -11.88
N ARG A 57 -3.57 -0.92 -11.37
CA ARG A 57 -3.95 -2.10 -12.15
C ARG A 57 -5.06 -1.82 -13.15
N GLU A 58 -6.15 -1.19 -12.72
CA GLU A 58 -7.37 -1.03 -13.53
C GLU A 58 -7.30 0.15 -14.49
N VAL A 59 -6.65 1.25 -14.11
CA VAL A 59 -6.63 2.49 -14.90
C VAL A 59 -5.33 2.63 -15.67
N GLN A 60 -4.19 2.36 -15.04
CA GLN A 60 -2.88 2.43 -15.69
C GLN A 60 -2.47 1.13 -16.40
N GLY A 61 -3.22 0.05 -16.23
CA GLY A 61 -2.94 -1.24 -16.87
C GLY A 61 -1.64 -1.91 -16.39
N ILE A 62 -1.17 -1.57 -15.18
CA ILE A 62 0.09 -2.13 -14.65
C ILE A 62 -0.14 -3.56 -14.17
N GLU A 63 0.60 -4.49 -14.77
CA GLU A 63 0.54 -5.91 -14.42
C GLU A 63 1.18 -6.20 -13.05
N THR A 64 2.41 -5.70 -12.85
CA THR A 64 3.19 -5.95 -11.63
C THR A 64 3.31 -4.69 -10.79
N VAL A 65 2.73 -4.74 -9.59
CA VAL A 65 2.84 -3.68 -8.58
C VAL A 65 3.77 -4.13 -7.46
N VAL A 66 4.88 -3.41 -7.30
CA VAL A 66 5.80 -3.57 -6.16
C VAL A 66 5.41 -2.60 -5.06
N LEU A 67 5.24 -3.12 -3.84
CA LEU A 67 5.00 -2.33 -2.64
C LEU A 67 6.32 -1.90 -2.02
N LEU A 68 6.46 -0.61 -1.71
CA LEU A 68 7.65 -0.05 -1.08
C LEU A 68 7.28 0.73 0.18
N GLY A 69 8.01 0.49 1.26
CA GLY A 69 7.91 1.27 2.48
C GLY A 69 9.14 1.09 3.35
N ASN A 70 9.55 2.16 4.03
CA ASN A 70 10.66 2.15 4.99
C ASN A 70 10.14 2.46 6.38
N SER A 71 10.83 2.00 7.42
CA SER A 71 10.42 2.20 8.82
C SER A 71 8.96 1.74 9.03
N GLY A 72 8.11 2.60 9.59
CA GLY A 72 6.67 2.37 9.72
C GLY A 72 5.94 2.14 8.40
N GLY A 73 6.39 2.76 7.30
CA GLY A 73 5.86 2.47 5.96
C GLY A 73 6.07 1.01 5.53
N GLY A 74 7.17 0.40 5.97
CA GLY A 74 7.49 -1.00 5.65
C GLY A 74 6.52 -1.99 6.31
N SER A 75 6.27 -1.83 7.61
CA SER A 75 5.28 -2.65 8.33
C SER A 75 3.86 -2.41 7.81
N LEU A 76 3.53 -1.17 7.43
CA LEU A 76 2.25 -0.84 6.80
C LEU A 76 2.06 -1.55 5.45
N MET A 77 3.08 -1.54 4.58
CA MET A 77 3.02 -2.24 3.29
C MET A 77 2.99 -3.76 3.46
N ALA A 78 3.68 -4.31 4.47
CA ALA A 78 3.59 -5.73 4.81
C ALA A 78 2.19 -6.11 5.32
N ALA A 79 1.57 -5.26 6.15
CA ALA A 79 0.20 -5.45 6.61
C ALA A 79 -0.80 -5.39 5.43
N TYR A 80 -0.59 -4.49 4.47
CA TYR A 80 -1.38 -4.47 3.24
C TYR A 80 -1.25 -5.76 2.43
N GLN A 81 -0.02 -6.24 2.23
CA GLN A 81 0.21 -7.50 1.51
C GLN A 81 -0.46 -8.69 2.22
N SER A 82 -0.33 -8.76 3.54
CA SER A 82 -0.99 -9.79 4.36
C SER A 82 -2.51 -9.74 4.17
N GLN A 83 -3.11 -8.55 4.28
CA GLN A 83 -4.55 -8.36 4.09
C GLN A 83 -5.04 -8.67 2.66
N ALA A 84 -4.21 -8.42 1.65
CA ALA A 84 -4.53 -8.71 0.25
C ALA A 84 -4.50 -10.21 -0.05
N VAL A 85 -3.59 -10.97 0.57
CA VAL A 85 -3.44 -12.42 0.35
C VAL A 85 -4.45 -13.20 1.19
N GLU A 86 -4.52 -12.92 2.48
CA GLU A 86 -5.39 -13.62 3.43
C GLU A 86 -6.00 -12.59 4.40
N PRO A 87 -7.22 -12.11 4.13
CA PRO A 87 -7.85 -11.05 4.93
C PRO A 87 -7.96 -11.43 6.40
N ASN A 88 -7.26 -10.70 7.28
CA ASN A 88 -7.18 -10.96 8.73
C ASN A 88 -7.44 -9.72 9.59
N VAL A 89 -7.32 -8.52 9.02
CA VAL A 89 -7.67 -7.27 9.69
C VAL A 89 -9.17 -7.04 9.57
N THR A 90 -9.84 -6.99 10.71
CA THR A 90 -11.25 -6.62 10.83
C THR A 90 -11.40 -5.14 11.13
N ARG A 91 -12.56 -4.59 10.76
CA ARG A 91 -12.88 -3.18 10.99
C ARG A 91 -12.88 -2.89 12.49
N CYS A 92 -12.29 -1.75 12.87
CA CYS A 92 -12.45 -1.23 14.22
C CYS A 92 -13.91 -0.82 14.46
N PRO A 93 -14.64 -1.44 15.40
CA PRO A 93 -16.07 -1.15 15.62
C PRO A 93 -16.33 0.28 16.12
N ALA A 94 -15.40 0.85 16.90
CA ALA A 94 -15.53 2.18 17.49
C ALA A 94 -15.09 3.33 16.56
N CYS A 95 -14.50 3.03 15.41
CA CYS A 95 -13.76 4.01 14.61
C CYS A 95 -14.59 4.70 13.50
N GLY A 96 -15.93 4.61 13.55
CA GLY A 96 -16.82 5.24 12.57
C GLY A 96 -16.79 4.58 11.17
N PRO A 97 -17.69 4.97 10.25
CA PRO A 97 -17.74 4.46 8.88
C PRO A 97 -16.58 4.95 8.02
N ARG A 98 -15.97 4.05 7.24
CA ARG A 98 -14.99 4.42 6.22
C ARG A 98 -15.72 5.17 5.10
N PRO A 99 -15.29 6.38 4.71
CA PRO A 99 -15.79 7.02 3.50
C PRO A 99 -15.43 6.15 2.29
N GLY A 100 -16.44 5.65 1.57
CA GLY A 100 -16.25 5.04 0.23
C GLY A 100 -16.40 3.53 0.07
N SER A 101 -16.82 2.73 1.07
CA SER A 101 -17.29 1.35 0.80
C SER A 101 -18.23 0.79 1.86
N THR A 102 -19.40 0.32 1.45
CA THR A 102 -20.38 -0.43 2.27
C THR A 102 -20.03 -1.91 2.44
N THR A 103 -19.00 -2.39 1.76
CA THR A 103 -18.48 -3.75 1.86
C THR A 103 -16.95 -3.74 1.76
N CYS A 104 -16.29 -4.57 2.57
CA CYS A 104 -14.89 -4.92 2.35
C CYS A 104 -14.85 -5.86 1.14
N SER A 105 -14.72 -5.31 -0.07
CA SER A 105 -14.03 -6.10 -1.09
C SER A 105 -12.59 -6.25 -0.59
N PRO A 106 -12.07 -7.48 -0.45
CA PRO A 106 -10.65 -7.64 -0.15
C PRO A 106 -9.84 -6.83 -1.16
N PRO A 107 -8.68 -6.26 -0.77
CA PRO A 107 -7.76 -5.73 -1.77
C PRO A 107 -7.56 -6.83 -2.79
N THR A 108 -7.74 -6.53 -4.09
CA THR A 108 -7.56 -7.54 -5.14
C THR A 108 -6.30 -8.32 -4.83
N ALA A 109 -6.45 -9.64 -4.61
CA ALA A 109 -5.35 -10.47 -4.16
C ALA A 109 -4.13 -10.16 -5.02
N MET A 110 -3.11 -9.59 -4.39
CA MET A 110 -1.83 -9.49 -5.04
C MET A 110 -1.37 -10.93 -5.18
N SER A 111 -1.18 -11.38 -6.43
CA SER A 111 -0.45 -12.62 -6.66
C SER A 111 0.78 -12.59 -5.76
N PRO A 112 1.10 -13.70 -5.07
CA PRO A 112 2.28 -13.75 -4.22
C PRO A 112 3.45 -13.15 -4.99
N ALA A 113 4.16 -12.21 -4.34
CA ALA A 113 5.29 -11.55 -4.99
C ALA A 113 6.19 -12.60 -5.64
N PRO A 114 6.65 -12.40 -6.88
CA PRO A 114 7.51 -13.37 -7.53
C PRO A 114 8.67 -13.69 -6.61
N ARG A 115 8.86 -14.98 -6.33
CA ARG A 115 9.92 -15.49 -5.46
C ARG A 115 11.25 -14.96 -6.00
N ILE A 116 11.92 -14.09 -5.26
CA ILE A 116 13.26 -13.65 -5.64
C ILE A 116 14.19 -14.88 -5.54
N PRO A 117 14.77 -15.36 -6.64
CA PRO A 117 15.66 -16.51 -6.58
C PRO A 117 16.84 -16.21 -5.66
N GLY A 118 17.07 -17.06 -4.65
CA GLY A 118 18.25 -16.98 -3.78
C GLY A 118 18.08 -16.32 -2.41
N VAL A 119 16.86 -15.93 -2.00
CA VAL A 119 16.61 -15.46 -0.62
C VAL A 119 16.07 -16.62 0.23
N PRO A 120 16.80 -17.08 1.27
CA PRO A 120 16.30 -18.13 2.17
C PRO A 120 15.08 -17.65 2.94
N THR A 121 14.09 -18.51 3.13
CA THR A 121 12.98 -18.29 4.05
C THR A 121 13.45 -18.56 5.48
N CYS A 122 13.20 -17.62 6.39
CA CYS A 122 13.12 -17.94 7.82
C CYS A 122 11.78 -18.59 8.15
#